data_AF-A0A8B7NYA1-F1
#
_entry.id   AF-A0A8B7NYA1-F1
#
_cell.length_a   1.000
_cell.length_b   1.000
_cell.length_c   1.000
_cell.angle_alpha   90.00
_cell.angle_beta   90.00
_cell.angle_gamma   90.00
#
_symmetry.space_group_name_H-M   'P 1'
#
loop_
_entity.id
_entity.type
_entity.pdbx_description
1 polymer ?
#
loop_
_entity_poly.entity_id
_entity_poly.type
_entity_poly.pdbx_seq_one_letter_code
_entity_poly.pdbx_strand_id
1 'polypeptide(L)'
;MDDEPTLLLNMCGEPTPLLNMCGEPTPLLNMCGEPTPLLNMCGEPTPLLKMDGEPMPLLNMCGEPTPLLNMCGEPMPLLNMDGESANTFQKMFLNVDSDPSPI
;
A
#
# COMPACT_ATOMS: atom_id res chain seq x y z
N MET A 1 -2.77 24.75 -14.50
CA MET A 1 -3.68 23.92 -13.72
C MET A 1 -3.23 22.53 -14.02
N ASP A 2 -2.24 22.09 -13.26
CA ASP A 2 -1.74 20.73 -13.33
C ASP A 2 -2.80 19.90 -12.60
N ASP A 3 -3.60 19.16 -13.37
CA ASP A 3 -4.56 18.21 -12.81
C ASP A 3 -3.74 17.09 -12.17
N GLU A 4 -3.63 17.12 -10.85
CA GLU A 4 -3.00 16.08 -10.05
C GLU A 4 -3.81 14.78 -10.20
N PRO A 5 -3.25 13.71 -10.80
CA PRO A 5 -4.05 12.53 -11.11
C PRO A 5 -4.38 11.74 -9.84
N THR A 6 -5.63 11.81 -9.42
CA THR A 6 -6.18 10.93 -8.37
C THR A 6 -6.73 9.65 -9.01
N LEU A 7 -6.29 8.49 -8.52
CA LEU A 7 -6.82 7.18 -8.91
C LEU A 7 -7.49 6.51 -7.72
N LEU A 8 -8.67 5.93 -7.92
CA LEU A 8 -9.39 5.15 -6.91
C LEU A 8 -9.51 3.71 -7.38
N LEU A 9 -9.04 2.75 -6.59
CA LEU A 9 -9.20 1.32 -6.88
C LEU A 9 -9.73 0.58 -5.64
N ASN A 10 -10.79 -0.21 -5.85
CA ASN A 10 -11.34 -1.09 -4.84
C ASN A 10 -11.47 -2.51 -5.41
N MET A 11 -10.83 -3.49 -4.77
CA MET A 11 -10.84 -4.88 -5.23
C MET A 11 -10.96 -5.86 -4.07
N CYS A 12 -11.44 -7.06 -4.35
CA CYS A 12 -11.64 -8.13 -3.37
C CYS A 12 -11.22 -9.48 -3.97
N GLY A 13 -10.75 -10.41 -3.13
CA GLY A 13 -10.28 -11.73 -3.53
C GLY A 13 -8.76 -11.75 -3.67
N GLU A 14 -8.26 -12.20 -4.82
CA GLU A 14 -6.83 -12.31 -5.11
C GLU A 14 -6.39 -11.32 -6.22
N PRO A 15 -6.63 -10.00 -6.08
CA PRO A 15 -6.34 -9.07 -7.16
C PRO A 15 -4.83 -8.79 -7.29
N THR A 16 -4.37 -8.69 -8.53
CA THR A 16 -2.96 -8.45 -8.91
C THR A 16 -2.80 -7.14 -9.71
N PRO A 17 -3.23 -5.97 -9.18
CA PRO A 17 -3.18 -4.73 -9.94
C PRO A 17 -1.73 -4.29 -10.19
N LEU A 18 -1.51 -3.71 -11.37
CA LEU A 18 -0.25 -3.09 -11.75
C LEU A 18 -0.49 -1.59 -11.95
N LEU A 19 0.23 -0.76 -11.19
CA LEU A 19 0.13 0.70 -11.30
C LEU A 19 1.52 1.30 -11.46
N ASN A 20 1.65 2.15 -12.48
CA ASN A 20 2.85 2.93 -12.74
C ASN A 20 2.46 4.40 -12.87
N MET A 21 2.98 5.26 -12.00
CA MET A 21 2.62 6.68 -11.97
C MET A 21 3.88 7.55 -11.80
N CYS A 22 3.85 8.74 -12.38
CA CYS A 22 4.93 9.72 -12.29
C CYS A 22 4.37 11.11 -11.95
N GLY A 23 5.18 11.96 -11.32
CA GLY A 23 4.81 13.31 -10.90
C GLY A 23 4.32 13.32 -9.46
N GLU A 24 3.16 13.92 -9.23
CA GLU A 24 2.55 14.07 -7.90
C GLU A 24 1.25 13.22 -7.82
N PRO A 25 1.27 11.90 -8.03
CA PRO A 25 0.03 11.12 -8.03
C PRO A 25 -0.50 10.89 -6.62
N THR A 26 -1.83 10.87 -6.48
CA THR A 26 -2.56 10.57 -5.23
C THR A 26 -3.45 9.32 -5.38
N PRO A 27 -2.87 8.11 -5.56
CA PRO A 27 -3.66 6.90 -5.65
C PRO A 27 -4.23 6.49 -4.29
N LEU A 28 -5.50 6.12 -4.28
CA LEU A 28 -6.17 5.48 -3.14
C LEU A 28 -6.56 4.05 -3.52
N LEU A 29 -6.00 3.09 -2.79
CA LEU A 29 -6.16 1.66 -3.03
C LEU A 29 -6.75 1.00 -1.80
N ASN A 30 -7.91 0.36 -1.96
CA ASN A 30 -8.55 -0.46 -0.95
C ASN A 30 -8.67 -1.90 -1.46
N MET A 31 -8.03 -2.85 -0.78
CA MET A 31 -8.03 -4.25 -1.21
C MET A 31 -8.28 -5.19 -0.03
N CYS A 32 -9.06 -6.24 -0.27
CA CYS A 32 -9.35 -7.28 0.72
C CYS A 32 -9.08 -8.68 0.13
N GLY A 33 -8.64 -9.63 0.97
CA GLY A 33 -8.35 -11.02 0.58
C GLY A 33 -6.86 -11.29 0.54
N GLU A 34 -6.34 -11.77 -0.59
CA GLU A 34 -4.91 -12.03 -0.82
C GLU A 34 -4.37 -11.13 -1.94
N PRO A 35 -4.44 -9.79 -1.80
CA PRO A 35 -4.05 -8.88 -2.88
C PRO A 35 -2.53 -8.84 -3.04
N THR A 36 -2.08 -8.82 -4.28
CA THR A 36 -0.67 -8.74 -4.68
C THR A 36 -0.45 -7.52 -5.59
N PRO A 37 -0.62 -6.28 -5.08
CA PRO A 37 -0.43 -5.09 -5.89
C PRO A 37 1.05 -4.85 -6.18
N LEU A 38 1.36 -4.46 -7.42
CA LEU A 38 2.68 -3.98 -7.81
C LEU A 38 2.57 -2.50 -8.16
N LEU A 39 3.20 -1.64 -7.37
CA LEU A 39 3.19 -0.19 -7.58
C LEU A 39 4.60 0.31 -7.86
N ASN A 40 4.74 1.07 -8.94
CA ASN A 40 5.94 1.84 -9.24
C ASN A 40 5.57 3.32 -9.32
N MET A 41 6.17 4.16 -8.48
CA MET A 41 5.87 5.58 -8.42
C MET A 41 7.15 6.42 -8.41
N CYS A 42 7.14 7.55 -9.11
CA CYS A 42 8.29 8.46 -9.19
C CYS A 42 7.83 9.92 -9.09
N GLY A 43 8.61 10.77 -8.42
CA GLY A 43 8.30 12.18 -8.18
C GLY A 43 7.96 12.44 -6.72
N GLU A 44 6.81 13.06 -6.44
CA GLU A 44 6.31 13.32 -5.09
C GLU A 44 4.98 12.57 -4.85
N PRO A 45 4.95 11.23 -4.99
CA PRO A 45 3.71 10.48 -4.88
C PRO A 45 3.22 10.43 -3.44
N THR A 46 1.90 10.53 -3.28
CA THR A 46 1.22 10.45 -1.98
C THR A 46 0.23 9.28 -1.97
N PRO A 47 0.70 8.01 -1.99
CA PRO A 47 -0.20 6.87 -2.07
C PRO A 47 -0.86 6.55 -0.72
N LEU A 48 -2.16 6.24 -0.78
CA LEU A 48 -2.94 5.78 0.35
C LEU A 48 -3.37 4.33 0.09
N LEU A 49 -2.87 3.40 0.89
CA LEU A 49 -3.12 1.97 0.75
C LEU A 49 -3.79 1.42 2.00
N LYS A 50 -4.95 0.82 1.82
CA LYS A 50 -5.62 -0.01 2.81
C LYS A 50 -5.72 -1.44 2.28
N MET A 51 -5.13 -2.39 2.99
CA MET A 51 -5.14 -3.79 2.62
C MET A 51 -5.50 -4.68 3.82
N ASP A 52 -6.47 -5.57 3.64
CA ASP A 52 -6.93 -6.50 4.68
C ASP A 52 -6.79 -7.95 4.18
N GLY A 53 -6.30 -8.87 5.02
CA GLY A 53 -6.17 -10.32 4.73
C GLY A 53 -4.72 -10.79 4.69
N GLU A 54 -4.28 -11.42 3.60
CA GLU A 54 -2.89 -11.85 3.37
C GLU A 54 -2.24 -11.03 2.23
N PRO A 55 -2.12 -9.70 2.36
CA PRO A 55 -1.63 -8.88 1.27
C PRO A 55 -0.11 -9.04 1.06
N MET A 56 0.31 -9.12 -0.19
CA MET A 56 1.71 -9.17 -0.62
C MET A 56 2.04 -7.99 -1.56
N PRO A 57 2.05 -6.74 -1.07
CA PRO A 57 2.34 -5.58 -1.91
C PRO A 57 3.83 -5.47 -2.24
N LEU A 58 4.12 -5.14 -3.50
CA LEU A 58 5.45 -4.77 -3.99
C LEU A 58 5.43 -3.29 -4.37
N LEU A 59 6.09 -2.45 -3.57
CA LEU A 59 6.11 -1.00 -3.80
C LEU A 59 7.54 -0.55 -4.12
N ASN A 60 7.70 0.12 -5.26
CA ASN A 60 8.92 0.83 -5.63
C ASN A 60 8.59 2.33 -5.77
N MET A 61 9.21 3.16 -4.95
CA MET A 61 8.96 4.61 -4.94
C MET A 61 10.27 5.39 -5.03
N CYS A 62 10.31 6.43 -5.85
CA CYS A 62 11.48 7.28 -6.05
C CYS A 62 11.13 8.77 -5.99
N GLY A 63 12.04 9.60 -5.46
CA GLY A 63 11.88 11.05 -5.33
C GLY A 63 11.59 11.47 -3.89
N GLU A 64 10.46 12.15 -3.68
CA GLU A 64 9.99 12.58 -2.35
C GLU A 64 8.64 11.92 -1.99
N PRO A 65 8.57 10.57 -1.92
CA PRO A 65 7.32 9.88 -1.66
C PRO A 65 6.86 10.06 -0.21
N THR A 66 5.54 10.21 -0.03
CA THR A 66 4.87 10.33 1.27
C THR A 66 3.79 9.25 1.45
N PRO A 67 4.17 7.96 1.54
CA PRO A 67 3.21 6.87 1.57
C PRO A 67 2.48 6.73 2.91
N LEU A 68 1.19 6.42 2.83
CA LEU A 68 0.32 6.07 3.94
C LEU A 68 -0.20 4.64 3.77
N LEU A 69 0.37 3.72 4.55
CA LEU A 69 0.07 2.29 4.45
C LEU A 69 -0.64 1.79 5.71
N ASN A 70 -1.84 1.24 5.53
CA ASN A 70 -2.59 0.51 6.55
C ASN A 70 -2.81 -0.94 6.08
N MET A 71 -2.23 -1.90 6.82
CA MET A 71 -2.30 -3.32 6.51
C MET A 71 -2.77 -4.10 7.72
N CYS A 72 -3.74 -4.99 7.53
CA CYS A 72 -4.31 -5.87 8.54
C CYS A 72 -4.25 -7.34 8.10
N GLY A 73 -4.06 -8.26 9.05
CA GLY A 73 -3.94 -9.71 8.83
C GLY A 73 -2.49 -10.18 8.80
N GLU A 74 -2.09 -10.94 7.78
CA GLU A 74 -0.74 -11.48 7.59
C GLU A 74 -0.01 -10.81 6.40
N PRO A 75 0.32 -9.51 6.48
CA PRO A 75 0.94 -8.80 5.37
C PRO A 75 2.41 -9.18 5.18
N MET A 76 2.82 -9.38 3.92
CA MET A 76 4.23 -9.54 3.53
C MET A 76 4.67 -8.44 2.55
N PRO A 77 4.86 -7.19 3.01
CA PRO A 77 5.22 -6.08 2.13
C PRO A 77 6.70 -6.11 1.72
N LEU A 78 6.94 -5.81 0.45
CA LEU A 78 8.26 -5.49 -0.09
C LEU A 78 8.28 -4.03 -0.51
N LEU A 79 9.12 -3.23 0.14
CA LEU A 79 9.21 -1.79 -0.08
C LEU A 79 10.63 -1.41 -0.49
N ASN A 80 10.75 -0.78 -1.65
CA ASN A 80 11.96 -0.06 -2.06
C ASN A 80 11.64 1.43 -2.18
N MET A 81 12.41 2.26 -1.49
CA MET A 81 12.25 3.72 -1.54
C MET A 81 13.60 4.39 -1.71
N ASP A 82 13.72 5.16 -2.79
CA ASP A 82 14.92 5.91 -3.14
C ASP A 82 14.61 7.43 -3.11
N GLY A 83 15.35 8.21 -2.31
CA GLY A 83 15.18 9.67 -2.20
C GLY A 83 14.81 10.18 -0.79
N GLU A 84 14.45 11.45 -0.67
CA GLU A 84 14.06 12.06 0.62
C GLU A 84 12.62 11.69 0.94
N SER A 85 12.43 10.61 1.70
CA SER A 85 11.09 10.09 2.00
C SER A 85 10.64 10.40 3.43
N ALA A 86 9.43 10.94 3.56
CA ALA A 86 8.72 11.03 4.83
C ALA A 86 7.77 9.83 4.96
N ASN A 87 8.27 8.77 5.61
CA ASN A 87 7.54 7.52 5.76
C ASN A 87 6.69 7.46 7.04
N THR A 88 5.39 7.23 6.89
CA THR A 88 4.52 6.83 8.01
C THR A 88 3.97 5.43 7.73
N PHE A 89 4.70 4.40 8.17
CA PHE A 89 4.22 3.03 8.13
C PHE A 89 3.49 2.71 9.44
N GLN A 90 2.15 2.70 9.41
CA GLN A 90 1.37 2.33 10.58
C GLN A 90 1.09 0.83 10.53
N LYS A 91 2.06 0.03 11.01
CA LYS A 91 1.88 -1.41 11.16
C LYS A 91 0.94 -1.67 12.34
N MET A 92 -0.36 -1.77 12.08
CA MET A 92 -1.25 -2.37 13.07
C MET A 92 -1.06 -3.88 13.01
N PHE A 93 -0.01 -4.37 13.67
CA PHE A 93 0.02 -5.77 14.08
C PHE A 93 -1.11 -5.95 15.07
N LEU A 94 -2.30 -6.31 14.60
CA LEU A 94 -3.15 -7.14 15.45
C LEU A 94 -2.42 -8.46 15.52
N ASN A 95 -1.75 -8.72 16.65
CA ASN A 95 -1.31 -10.05 17.01
C ASN A 95 -2.53 -10.98 16.86
N VAL A 96 -2.59 -11.77 15.78
CA VAL A 96 -3.43 -12.96 15.70
C VAL A 96 -2.76 -14.07 16.53
N ASP A 97 -2.32 -13.73 17.74
CA ASP A 97 -1.91 -14.66 18.81
C ASP A 97 -2.85 -14.53 20.02
N SER A 98 -3.94 -13.77 19.91
CA SER A 98 -5.09 -13.95 20.81
C SER A 98 -6.06 -14.95 20.18
N ASP A 99 -5.60 -16.19 19.98
CA ASP A 99 -6.49 -17.33 20.19
C ASP A 99 -6.57 -17.53 21.71
N PRO A 100 -7.64 -17.10 22.40
CA PRO A 100 -7.93 -17.65 23.70
C PRO A 100 -8.37 -19.10 23.47
N SER A 101 -7.41 -20.01 23.31
CA SER A 101 -7.70 -21.44 23.38
C SER A 101 -8.47 -21.67 24.70
N PRO A 102 -9.70 -22.20 24.67
CA PRO A 102 -10.48 -22.35 25.88
C PRO A 102 -9.87 -23.48 26.72
N ILE A 103 -9.38 -23.14 27.91
CA ILE A 103 -9.22 -24.10 29.02
C ILE A 103 -10.36 -23.88 30.00
#